data_AF-A0A804JX21-F1
#
_entry.id   AF-A0A804JX21-F1
#
_cell.length_a   1.000
_cell.length_b   1.000
_cell.length_c   1.000
_cell.angle_alpha   90.00
_cell.angle_beta   90.00
_cell.angle_gamma   90.00
#
_symmetry.space_group_name_H-M   'P 1'
#
loop_
_entity.id
_entity.type
_entity.pdbx_description
1 polymer ?
#
loop_
_entity_poly.entity_id
_entity_poly.type
_entity_poly.pdbx_seq_one_letter_code
_entity_poly.pdbx_strand_id
1 'polypeptide(L)'
;MVGAVAAPPLRGRILTALLPSLRLGLRPLWSFSWADPDPASTGSTSTPPSSSSSSSSSRRQQGKLPHRLSSVVDAINERKLPPELRGRGNAIRSETDIVNVVEQRIWHSMEEGHFENLPGKGRPLNLNPNPHVDPAEDTLYRILSRNGCAPEWVELNKEIRSKITEWRLALKKAWANKSDHEDSKWQDDSEILKAQMHDINDKVLRYNFIVPFGRQMFGLKWEKEIAKLE
;
A
#
# COMPACT_ATOMS: atom_id res chain seq x y z
N MET A 1 -62.08 -15.71 35.88
CA MET A 1 -61.82 -14.30 35.49
C MET A 1 -60.49 -14.25 34.78
N VAL A 2 -60.54 -13.97 33.48
CA VAL A 2 -59.41 -13.86 32.56
C VAL A 2 -58.92 -12.41 32.61
N GLY A 3 -57.60 -12.22 32.64
CA GLY A 3 -56.96 -10.91 32.48
C GLY A 3 -55.61 -11.10 31.79
N ALA A 4 -55.57 -10.76 30.50
CA ALA A 4 -54.45 -10.90 29.59
C ALA A 4 -53.65 -9.60 29.48
N VAL A 5 -52.31 -9.68 29.40
CA VAL A 5 -51.40 -8.64 28.86
C VAL A 5 -50.16 -9.38 28.32
N ALA A 6 -50.12 -9.74 27.04
CA ALA A 6 -49.66 -8.98 25.88
C ALA A 6 -48.12 -9.07 25.65
N ALA A 7 -47.75 -9.89 24.66
CA ALA A 7 -46.42 -10.00 24.08
C ALA A 7 -46.15 -8.86 23.07
N PRO A 8 -44.91 -8.35 22.95
CA PRO A 8 -44.54 -7.46 21.85
C PRO A 8 -43.93 -8.22 20.65
N PRO A 9 -43.99 -7.62 19.43
CA PRO A 9 -44.01 -8.34 18.17
C PRO A 9 -42.65 -8.49 17.46
N LEU A 10 -42.60 -9.52 16.62
CA LEU A 10 -41.63 -9.73 15.54
C LEU A 10 -41.69 -8.56 14.54
N ARG A 11 -40.54 -7.92 14.27
CA ARG A 11 -40.39 -6.97 13.15
C ARG A 11 -39.23 -7.37 12.24
N GLY A 12 -39.61 -7.81 11.03
CA GLY A 12 -39.08 -7.29 9.78
C GLY A 12 -37.63 -7.63 9.42
N ARG A 13 -37.44 -8.76 8.73
CA ARG A 13 -36.36 -8.90 7.74
C ARG A 13 -36.50 -7.80 6.68
N ILE A 14 -35.50 -6.94 6.56
CA ILE A 14 -35.32 -6.09 5.39
C ILE A 14 -34.03 -6.55 4.69
N LEU A 15 -34.21 -6.98 3.45
CA LEU A 15 -33.16 -7.27 2.48
C LEU A 15 -32.46 -5.96 2.11
N THR A 16 -31.16 -5.85 2.36
CA THR A 16 -30.31 -4.83 1.73
C THR A 16 -29.36 -5.52 0.77
N ALA A 17 -29.51 -5.13 -0.49
CA ALA A 17 -28.84 -5.62 -1.67
C ALA A 17 -27.32 -5.37 -1.64
N LEU A 18 -26.63 -6.23 -2.41
CA LEU A 18 -25.23 -6.12 -2.82
C LEU A 18 -24.86 -4.72 -3.29
N LEU A 19 -23.73 -4.21 -2.79
CA LEU A 19 -22.89 -3.23 -3.48
C LEU A 19 -21.49 -3.84 -3.66
N PRO A 20 -20.89 -3.77 -4.86
CA PRO A 20 -19.60 -4.37 -5.16
C PRO A 20 -18.45 -3.55 -4.55
N SER A 21 -17.57 -4.26 -3.84
CA SER A 21 -16.31 -3.75 -3.29
C SER A 21 -15.35 -3.28 -4.39
N LEU A 22 -15.18 -1.97 -4.54
CA LEU A 22 -14.06 -1.37 -5.27
C LEU A 22 -12.82 -1.37 -4.35
N ARG A 23 -11.96 -2.37 -4.51
CA ARG A 23 -10.61 -2.37 -3.91
C ARG A 23 -9.73 -1.38 -4.68
N LEU A 24 -9.53 -0.17 -4.15
CA LEU A 24 -8.35 0.63 -4.49
C LEU A 24 -7.13 0.01 -3.80
N GLY A 25 -6.19 -0.48 -4.60
CA GLY A 25 -4.90 -0.99 -4.13
C GLY A 25 -4.06 0.15 -3.54
N LEU A 26 -3.88 0.14 -2.24
CA LEU A 26 -2.80 0.86 -1.56
C LEU A 26 -1.47 0.14 -1.89
N ARG A 27 -0.59 0.80 -2.64
CA ARG A 27 0.82 0.39 -2.78
C ARG A 27 1.58 0.79 -1.51
N PRO A 28 2.51 -0.04 -0.99
CA PRO A 28 3.28 0.28 0.19
C PRO A 28 4.30 1.40 -0.09
N LEU A 29 4.47 2.26 0.89
CA LEU A 29 5.15 3.57 0.86
C LEU A 29 6.70 3.47 0.95
N TRP A 30 7.29 2.33 0.56
CA TRP A 30 8.72 2.07 0.72
C TRP A 30 9.30 1.52 -0.59
N SER A 31 9.63 2.43 -1.50
CA SER A 31 10.57 2.18 -2.60
C SER A 31 11.27 3.51 -2.90
N PHE A 32 12.32 3.78 -2.14
CA PHE A 32 13.21 4.91 -2.34
C PHE A 32 14.45 4.37 -3.03
N SER A 33 14.52 4.50 -4.36
CA SER A 33 15.69 4.15 -5.16
C SER A 33 16.51 5.43 -5.35
N TRP A 34 17.72 5.45 -4.79
CA TRP A 34 18.68 6.53 -5.01
C TRP A 34 19.29 6.35 -6.41
N ALA A 35 19.17 7.38 -7.25
CA ALA A 35 19.92 7.50 -8.49
C ALA A 35 20.46 8.93 -8.56
N ASP A 36 21.78 9.07 -8.42
CA ASP A 36 22.52 10.33 -8.56
C ASP A 36 22.67 10.70 -10.05
N PRO A 37 22.64 12.00 -10.41
CA PRO A 37 23.09 12.47 -11.72
C PRO A 37 24.51 13.08 -11.64
N ASP A 38 25.41 12.59 -12.50
CA ASP A 38 26.75 13.13 -12.73
C ASP A 38 26.74 14.57 -13.31
N PRO A 39 27.68 15.46 -12.95
CA PRO A 39 27.87 16.75 -13.60
C PRO A 39 29.01 16.74 -14.64
N ALA A 40 28.68 17.02 -15.91
CA ALA A 40 29.66 17.35 -16.95
C ALA A 40 29.62 18.84 -17.31
N SER A 41 30.71 19.51 -16.93
CA SER A 41 31.36 20.74 -17.44
C SER A 41 30.65 21.62 -18.50
N THR A 42 30.39 22.86 -18.11
CA THR A 42 30.26 24.05 -18.98
C THR A 42 31.62 24.56 -19.44
N GLY A 43 31.82 24.63 -20.77
CA GLY A 43 32.89 25.38 -21.43
C GLY A 43 32.29 26.35 -22.45
N SER A 44 32.64 27.63 -22.33
CA SER A 44 32.19 28.79 -23.10
C SER A 44 32.76 28.84 -24.54
N THR A 45 31.96 29.31 -25.51
CA THR A 45 32.47 30.06 -26.69
C THR A 45 31.36 30.95 -27.26
N SER A 46 31.73 32.20 -27.55
CA SER A 46 30.95 33.31 -28.08
C SER A 46 30.75 33.25 -29.60
N THR A 47 29.68 33.85 -30.14
CA THR A 47 29.64 34.55 -31.46
C THR A 47 28.33 35.34 -31.66
N PRO A 48 28.31 36.37 -32.54
CA PRO A 48 27.40 37.54 -32.51
C PRO A 48 26.17 37.41 -33.44
N PRO A 49 25.29 38.44 -33.58
CA PRO A 49 23.91 38.25 -34.03
C PRO A 49 23.70 38.52 -35.53
N SER A 50 22.72 37.85 -36.14
CA SER A 50 22.08 38.33 -37.36
C SER A 50 20.59 37.92 -37.46
N SER A 51 19.79 38.98 -37.62
CA SER A 51 18.50 39.14 -38.29
C SER A 51 17.67 37.92 -38.74
N SER A 52 16.45 37.89 -38.19
CA SER A 52 15.14 37.69 -38.85
C SER A 52 15.01 36.74 -40.05
N SER A 53 14.23 35.67 -39.86
CA SER A 53 13.12 35.37 -40.77
C SER A 53 12.06 34.54 -40.07
N SER A 54 10.83 35.01 -40.19
CA SER A 54 9.60 34.36 -39.78
C SER A 54 9.37 33.07 -40.58
N SER A 55 9.25 31.94 -39.90
CA SER A 55 8.59 30.76 -40.45
C SER A 55 7.78 30.06 -39.34
N SER A 56 6.46 30.15 -39.48
CA SER A 56 5.47 29.41 -38.73
C SER A 56 5.71 27.91 -38.89
N SER A 57 6.26 27.28 -37.86
CA SER A 57 6.47 25.84 -37.82
C SER A 57 5.87 25.28 -36.53
N SER A 58 4.80 24.51 -36.68
CA SER A 58 4.07 23.78 -35.64
C SER A 58 5.00 23.03 -34.69
N ARG A 59 5.26 23.61 -33.52
CA ARG A 59 6.07 22.98 -32.46
C ARG A 59 5.26 21.86 -31.82
N ARG A 60 5.61 20.62 -32.19
CA ARG A 60 5.09 19.35 -31.68
C ARG A 60 4.81 19.41 -30.18
N GLN A 61 3.57 19.10 -29.80
CA GLN A 61 3.07 19.01 -28.43
C GLN A 61 3.57 17.76 -27.66
N GLN A 62 4.79 17.30 -27.89
CA GLN A 62 5.27 16.02 -27.34
C GLN A 62 5.82 16.10 -25.91
N GLY A 63 6.02 17.31 -25.34
CA GLY A 63 6.54 17.49 -23.97
C GLY A 63 5.51 17.83 -22.88
N LYS A 64 4.21 17.94 -23.21
CA LYS A 64 3.18 18.45 -22.27
C LYS A 64 2.60 17.38 -21.35
N LEU A 65 2.60 16.12 -21.77
CA LEU A 65 2.04 15.01 -21.00
C LEU A 65 2.77 14.75 -19.66
N PRO A 66 4.11 14.67 -19.59
CA PRO A 66 4.79 14.45 -18.31
C PRO A 66 4.57 15.61 -17.32
N HIS A 67 4.59 16.86 -17.80
CA HIS A 67 4.31 18.03 -16.97
C HIS A 67 2.84 18.10 -16.50
N ARG A 68 1.89 17.61 -17.31
CA ARG A 68 0.48 17.53 -16.90
C ARG A 68 0.26 16.45 -15.85
N LEU A 69 0.89 15.29 -16.02
CA LEU A 69 0.82 14.21 -15.03
C LEU A 69 1.50 14.62 -13.72
N SER A 70 2.68 15.24 -13.78
CA SER A 70 3.35 15.76 -12.58
C SER A 70 2.50 16.82 -11.90
N SER A 71 1.95 17.80 -12.63
CA SER A 71 1.09 18.83 -12.06
C SER A 71 -0.18 18.28 -11.40
N VAL A 72 -0.78 17.23 -11.97
CA VAL A 72 -1.94 16.55 -11.36
C VAL A 72 -1.53 15.80 -10.10
N VAL A 73 -0.39 15.09 -10.13
CA VAL A 73 0.16 14.37 -8.96
C VAL A 73 0.50 15.36 -7.85
N ASP A 74 1.17 16.46 -8.17
CA ASP A 74 1.49 17.53 -7.23
C ASP A 74 0.21 18.11 -6.63
N ALA A 75 -0.80 18.47 -7.44
CA ALA A 75 -2.07 18.98 -6.96
C ALA A 75 -2.83 18.00 -6.04
N ILE A 76 -2.72 16.70 -6.27
CA ILE A 76 -3.29 15.67 -5.38
C ILE A 76 -2.51 15.62 -4.07
N ASN A 77 -1.19 15.65 -4.14
CA ASN A 77 -0.32 15.65 -2.96
C ASN A 77 -0.52 16.92 -2.11
N GLU A 78 -0.67 18.09 -2.72
CA GLU A 78 -1.00 19.37 -2.04
C GLU A 78 -2.28 19.25 -1.21
N ARG A 79 -3.32 18.58 -1.72
CA ARG A 79 -4.59 18.40 -0.98
C ARG A 79 -4.44 17.53 0.26
N LYS A 80 -3.44 16.65 0.31
CA LYS A 80 -3.15 15.79 1.48
C LYS A 80 -2.39 16.54 2.56
N LEU A 81 -1.81 17.70 2.23
CA LEU A 81 -1.04 18.47 3.19
C LEU A 81 -1.92 19.29 4.13
N PRO A 82 -1.42 19.56 5.35
CA PRO A 82 -1.85 20.66 6.21
C PRO A 82 -2.12 21.94 5.41
N PRO A 83 -3.25 22.66 5.62
CA PRO A 83 -3.51 23.95 4.96
C PRO A 83 -2.34 24.94 5.01
N GLU A 84 -1.57 24.92 6.09
CA GLU A 84 -0.39 25.73 6.38
C GLU A 84 0.78 25.46 5.41
N LEU A 85 0.77 24.28 4.76
CA LEU A 85 1.80 23.83 3.81
C LEU A 85 1.34 23.82 2.35
N ARG A 86 0.11 24.27 2.06
CA ARG A 86 -0.46 24.27 0.70
C ARG A 86 -0.05 25.50 -0.09
N GLY A 87 0.17 25.33 -1.40
CA GLY A 87 0.29 26.45 -2.34
C GLY A 87 1.67 27.11 -2.41
N ARG A 88 2.67 26.58 -1.68
CA ARG A 88 4.07 27.02 -1.79
C ARG A 88 4.73 26.30 -2.99
N GLY A 89 4.52 26.85 -4.19
CA GLY A 89 5.08 26.27 -5.42
C GLY A 89 6.61 26.24 -5.41
N ASN A 90 7.18 25.06 -5.66
CA ASN A 90 8.58 24.82 -6.02
C ASN A 90 9.69 25.03 -4.97
N ALA A 91 9.38 25.24 -3.68
CA ALA A 91 10.38 25.00 -2.65
C ALA A 91 10.43 23.50 -2.37
N ILE A 92 11.58 22.84 -2.55
CA ILE A 92 11.84 21.56 -1.88
C ILE A 92 11.41 21.78 -0.43
N ARG A 93 10.34 21.11 0.00
CA ARG A 93 9.86 21.22 1.37
C ARG A 93 11.01 20.74 2.23
N SER A 94 11.63 21.66 2.96
CA SER A 94 12.64 21.26 3.91
C SER A 94 11.94 20.40 4.96
N GLU A 95 12.61 19.35 5.40
CA GLU A 95 12.15 18.56 6.55
C GLU A 95 11.78 19.47 7.73
N THR A 96 12.54 20.56 7.89
CA THR A 96 12.33 21.62 8.88
C THR A 96 10.96 22.29 8.78
N ASP A 97 10.47 22.61 7.58
CA ASP A 97 9.16 23.26 7.40
C ASP A 97 8.02 22.32 7.86
N ILE A 98 8.14 21.02 7.56
CA ILE A 98 7.15 20.01 7.98
C ILE A 98 7.18 19.87 9.50
N VAL A 99 8.36 19.75 10.09
CA VAL A 99 8.54 19.65 11.55
C VAL A 99 7.93 20.87 12.23
N ASN A 100 8.18 22.09 11.75
CA ASN A 100 7.63 23.31 12.34
C ASN A 100 6.10 23.33 12.37
N VAL A 101 5.45 22.91 11.28
CA VAL A 101 3.98 22.85 11.23
C VAL A 101 3.42 21.76 12.16
N VAL A 102 4.11 20.62 12.25
CA VAL A 102 3.75 19.55 13.18
C VAL A 102 3.87 20.04 14.63
N GLU A 103 4.98 20.66 14.99
CA GLU A 103 5.22 21.24 16.32
C GLU A 103 4.16 22.28 16.69
N GLN A 104 3.87 23.22 15.80
CA GLN A 104 2.82 24.24 16.04
C GLN A 104 1.46 23.61 16.34
N ARG A 105 1.09 22.55 15.62
CA ARG A 105 -0.17 21.83 15.87
C ARG A 105 -0.18 21.07 17.18
N ILE A 106 0.96 20.47 17.56
CA ILE A 106 1.10 19.80 18.86
C ILE A 106 0.94 20.83 19.98
N TRP A 107 1.63 21.97 19.89
CA TRP A 107 1.51 23.08 20.83
C TRP A 107 0.07 23.58 20.97
N HIS A 108 -0.60 23.86 19.85
CA HIS A 108 -1.99 24.30 19.89
C HIS A 108 -2.89 23.25 20.56
N SER A 109 -2.69 21.96 20.24
CA SER A 109 -3.45 20.86 20.86
C SER A 109 -3.17 20.73 22.36
N MET A 110 -1.97 21.08 22.83
CA MET A 110 -1.64 21.14 24.26
C MET A 110 -2.36 22.31 24.95
N GLU A 111 -2.35 23.50 24.35
CA GLU A 111 -3.05 24.69 24.87
C GLU A 111 -4.57 24.49 24.94
N GLU A 112 -5.15 23.84 23.93
CA GLU A 112 -6.57 23.49 23.89
C GLU A 112 -6.94 22.35 24.86
N GLY A 113 -5.96 21.75 25.53
CA GLY A 113 -6.19 20.69 26.50
C GLY A 113 -6.66 19.36 25.88
N HIS A 114 -6.40 19.13 24.59
CA HIS A 114 -6.79 17.88 23.92
C HIS A 114 -6.17 16.62 24.57
N PHE A 115 -5.04 16.78 25.26
CA PHE A 115 -4.37 15.70 26.01
C PHE A 115 -4.87 15.55 27.45
N GLU A 116 -5.77 16.41 27.93
CA GLU A 116 -6.22 16.38 29.32
C GLU A 116 -7.25 15.31 29.61
N ASN A 117 -8.20 15.08 28.68
CA ASN A 117 -9.31 14.15 28.84
C ASN A 117 -9.13 12.86 28.04
N LEU A 118 -7.91 12.32 28.00
CA LEU A 118 -7.64 11.07 27.31
C LEU A 118 -8.21 9.86 28.08
N PRO A 119 -8.80 8.88 27.38
CA PRO A 119 -9.30 7.67 28.01
C PRO A 119 -8.16 6.91 28.69
N GLY A 120 -8.27 6.72 30.00
CA GLY A 120 -7.27 6.00 30.79
C GLY A 120 -6.13 6.85 31.35
N LYS A 121 -6.16 8.18 31.19
CA LYS A 121 -5.20 9.08 31.87
C LYS A 121 -5.23 8.85 33.38
N GLY A 122 -4.05 8.69 33.99
CA GLY A 122 -3.88 8.46 35.44
C GLY A 122 -4.25 7.06 35.93
N ARG A 123 -4.74 6.15 35.07
CA ARG A 123 -5.00 4.76 35.45
C ARG A 123 -3.72 3.92 35.35
N PRO A 124 -3.50 2.95 36.25
CA PRO A 124 -2.36 2.05 36.16
C PRO A 124 -2.41 1.26 34.86
N LEU A 125 -1.24 1.07 34.24
CA LEU A 125 -1.13 0.29 33.01
C LEU A 125 -1.31 -1.20 33.32
N ASN A 126 -2.11 -1.89 32.50
CA ASN A 126 -2.23 -3.34 32.58
C ASN A 126 -0.94 -3.98 32.03
N LEU A 127 -0.06 -4.43 32.93
CA LEU A 127 1.23 -5.06 32.62
C LEU A 127 1.15 -6.59 32.53
N ASN A 128 -0.05 -7.18 32.49
CA ASN A 128 -0.19 -8.64 32.40
C ASN A 128 0.47 -9.15 31.09
N PRO A 129 1.62 -9.84 31.18
CA PRO A 129 2.38 -10.23 30.00
C PRO A 129 1.74 -11.48 29.38
N ASN A 130 1.65 -11.53 28.06
CA ASN A 130 1.23 -12.75 27.39
C ASN A 130 2.37 -13.80 27.46
N PRO A 131 2.16 -14.98 28.06
CA PRO A 131 3.22 -15.99 28.19
C PRO A 131 3.66 -16.61 26.84
N HIS A 132 2.89 -16.37 25.77
CA HIS A 132 3.19 -16.88 24.43
C HIS A 132 3.92 -15.87 23.53
N VAL A 133 4.28 -14.71 24.07
CA VAL A 133 4.93 -13.62 23.34
C VAL A 133 6.20 -13.23 24.07
N ASP A 134 7.23 -12.86 23.31
CA ASP A 134 8.42 -12.24 23.87
C ASP A 134 8.02 -10.99 24.69
N PRO A 135 8.44 -10.84 25.95
CA PRO A 135 8.20 -9.63 26.73
C PRO A 135 8.57 -8.33 25.99
N ALA A 136 9.57 -8.36 25.10
CA ALA A 136 9.95 -7.22 24.28
C ALA A 136 8.88 -6.83 23.23
N GLU A 137 8.12 -7.80 22.71
CA GLU A 137 7.11 -7.62 21.65
C GLU A 137 5.68 -7.49 22.20
N ASP A 138 5.43 -7.93 23.44
CA ASP A 138 4.10 -7.95 24.08
C ASP A 138 3.40 -6.59 24.06
N THR A 139 4.15 -5.52 24.39
CA THR A 139 3.59 -4.16 24.40
C THR A 139 3.17 -3.71 23.00
N LEU A 140 3.97 -4.02 21.98
CA LEU A 140 3.65 -3.70 20.59
C LEU A 140 2.38 -4.42 20.15
N TYR A 141 2.29 -5.74 20.36
CA TYR A 141 1.12 -6.52 19.95
C TYR A 141 -0.15 -6.14 20.72
N ARG A 142 -0.01 -5.72 21.98
CA ARG A 142 -1.12 -5.16 22.78
C ARG A 142 -1.62 -3.83 22.23
N ILE A 143 -0.73 -2.96 21.76
CA ILE A 143 -1.13 -1.69 21.12
C ILE A 143 -1.84 -1.98 19.79
N LEU A 144 -1.29 -2.86 18.96
CA LEU A 144 -1.89 -3.22 17.67
C LEU A 144 -3.28 -3.82 17.84
N SER A 145 -3.42 -4.81 18.74
CA SER A 145 -4.71 -5.46 19.00
C SER A 145 -5.79 -4.51 19.54
N ARG A 146 -5.43 -3.57 20.43
CA ARG A 146 -6.36 -2.53 20.92
C ARG A 146 -6.87 -1.63 19.79
N ASN A 147 -6.08 -1.42 18.74
CA ASN A 147 -6.45 -0.64 17.57
C ASN A 147 -7.07 -1.48 16.43
N GLY A 148 -7.27 -2.79 16.64
CA GLY A 148 -7.78 -3.69 15.60
C GLY A 148 -6.79 -3.96 14.46
N CYS A 149 -5.51 -3.65 14.66
CA CYS A 149 -4.44 -3.89 13.70
C CYS A 149 -3.73 -5.22 14.00
N ALA A 150 -3.21 -5.86 12.96
CA ALA A 150 -2.40 -7.07 13.10
C ALA A 150 -0.91 -6.75 12.89
N PRO A 151 0.01 -7.55 13.45
CA PRO A 151 1.43 -7.47 13.10
C PRO A 151 1.66 -7.66 11.61
N GLU A 152 2.70 -7.01 11.07
CA GLU A 152 3.03 -7.05 9.63
C GLU A 152 3.09 -8.49 9.10
N TRP A 153 3.73 -9.40 9.83
CA TRP A 153 3.86 -10.79 9.40
C TRP A 153 2.52 -11.54 9.33
N VAL A 154 1.53 -11.19 10.16
CA VAL A 154 0.18 -11.77 10.10
C VAL A 154 -0.52 -11.32 8.83
N GLU A 155 -0.43 -10.03 8.51
CA GLU A 155 -1.03 -9.46 7.29
C GLU A 155 -0.37 -10.02 6.04
N LEU A 156 0.96 -10.11 6.04
CA LEU A 156 1.73 -10.68 4.94
C LEU A 156 1.41 -12.16 4.74
N ASN A 157 1.23 -12.95 5.81
CA ASN A 157 0.80 -14.34 5.73
C ASN A 157 -0.56 -14.47 5.00
N LYS A 158 -1.52 -13.62 5.37
CA LYS A 158 -2.85 -13.59 4.75
C LYS A 158 -2.75 -13.21 3.28
N GLU A 159 -1.93 -12.23 2.94
CA GLU A 159 -1.69 -11.83 1.55
C GLU A 159 -1.08 -12.97 0.73
N ILE A 160 -0.02 -13.60 1.22
CA ILE A 160 0.65 -14.74 0.56
C ILE A 160 -0.36 -15.86 0.31
N ARG A 161 -1.16 -16.24 1.32
CA ARG A 161 -2.17 -17.30 1.17
C ARG A 161 -3.21 -16.96 0.10
N SER A 162 -3.71 -15.71 0.07
CA SER A 162 -4.66 -15.26 -0.97
C SER A 162 -4.03 -15.38 -2.35
N LYS A 163 -2.80 -14.89 -2.53
CA LYS A 163 -2.10 -14.95 -3.81
C LYS A 163 -1.83 -16.39 -4.26
N ILE A 164 -1.44 -17.27 -3.35
CA ILE A 164 -1.25 -18.70 -3.68
C ILE A 164 -2.56 -19.31 -4.18
N THR A 165 -3.70 -19.00 -3.53
CA THR A 165 -4.99 -19.53 -4.00
C THR A 165 -5.40 -18.98 -5.36
N GLU A 166 -5.21 -17.69 -5.60
CA GLU A 166 -5.51 -17.05 -6.88
C GLU A 166 -4.62 -17.61 -7.99
N TRP A 167 -3.32 -17.73 -7.73
CA TRP A 167 -2.34 -18.31 -8.64
C TRP A 167 -2.66 -19.77 -8.97
N ARG A 168 -3.01 -20.60 -7.97
CA ARG A 168 -3.42 -22.01 -8.22
C ARG A 168 -4.68 -22.11 -9.06
N LEU A 169 -5.64 -21.21 -8.88
CA LEU A 169 -6.85 -21.16 -9.70
C LEU A 169 -6.53 -20.74 -11.14
N ALA A 170 -5.65 -19.75 -11.32
CA ALA A 170 -5.18 -19.34 -12.64
C ALA A 170 -4.42 -20.48 -13.35
N LEU A 171 -3.54 -21.17 -12.63
CA LEU A 171 -2.81 -22.33 -13.14
C LEU A 171 -3.76 -23.45 -13.58
N LYS A 172 -4.77 -23.79 -12.77
CA LYS A 172 -5.79 -24.79 -13.14
C LYS A 172 -6.57 -24.41 -14.41
N LYS A 173 -6.90 -23.13 -14.58
CA LYS A 173 -7.60 -22.63 -15.77
C LYS A 173 -6.71 -22.70 -17.01
N ALA A 174 -5.46 -22.25 -16.91
CA ALA A 174 -4.50 -22.34 -18.01
C ALA A 174 -4.23 -23.80 -18.40
N TRP A 175 -4.13 -24.71 -17.41
CA TRP A 175 -3.95 -26.14 -17.64
C TRP A 175 -5.14 -26.77 -18.36
N ALA A 176 -6.38 -26.39 -18.01
CA ALA A 176 -7.58 -26.88 -18.69
C ALA A 176 -7.65 -26.39 -20.15
N ASN A 177 -7.17 -25.18 -20.45
CA ASN A 177 -7.15 -24.66 -21.82
C ASN A 177 -6.04 -25.29 -22.68
N LYS A 178 -5.00 -25.88 -22.06
CA LYS A 178 -3.89 -26.52 -22.77
C LYS A 178 -4.33 -27.73 -23.59
N SER A 179 -5.40 -28.43 -23.19
CA SER A 179 -5.91 -29.57 -23.96
C SER A 179 -6.47 -29.17 -25.33
N ASP A 180 -6.75 -27.88 -25.55
CA ASP A 180 -7.31 -27.34 -26.78
C ASP A 180 -6.20 -26.77 -27.69
N HIS A 181 -5.27 -27.63 -28.14
CA HIS A 181 -4.36 -27.46 -29.30
C HIS A 181 -3.54 -26.14 -29.53
N GLU A 182 -3.46 -25.19 -28.58
CA GLU A 182 -2.63 -23.97 -28.70
C GLU A 182 -1.41 -23.98 -27.75
N ASP A 183 -0.33 -24.64 -28.19
CA ASP A 183 0.92 -24.71 -27.40
C ASP A 183 1.60 -23.34 -27.17
N SER A 184 1.45 -22.40 -28.11
CA SER A 184 2.03 -21.04 -28.00
C SER A 184 1.41 -20.24 -26.86
N LYS A 185 0.09 -20.33 -26.69
CA LYS A 185 -0.64 -19.61 -25.64
C LYS A 185 -0.30 -20.16 -24.26
N TRP A 186 -0.14 -21.48 -24.17
CA TRP A 186 0.33 -22.13 -22.95
C TRP A 186 1.74 -21.67 -22.56
N GLN A 187 2.65 -21.45 -23.52
CA GLN A 187 3.99 -20.93 -23.23
C GLN A 187 3.91 -19.53 -22.61
N ASP A 188 3.19 -18.61 -23.24
CA ASP A 188 3.01 -17.24 -22.72
C ASP A 188 2.36 -17.25 -21.32
N ASP A 189 1.28 -18.03 -21.15
CA ASP A 189 0.60 -18.17 -19.85
C ASP A 189 1.53 -18.79 -18.79
N SER A 190 2.38 -19.76 -19.17
CA SER A 190 3.33 -20.39 -18.26
C SER A 190 4.43 -19.44 -17.82
N GLU A 191 4.90 -18.54 -18.68
CA GLU A 191 5.88 -17.51 -18.34
C GLU A 191 5.29 -16.50 -17.36
N ILE A 192 4.06 -16.04 -17.60
CA ILE A 192 3.33 -15.14 -16.71
C ILE A 192 3.12 -15.80 -15.34
N LEU A 193 2.69 -17.06 -15.31
CA LEU A 193 2.47 -17.79 -14.07
C LEU A 193 3.78 -18.05 -13.31
N LYS A 194 4.91 -18.29 -14.00
CA LYS A 194 6.22 -18.41 -13.36
C LYS A 194 6.67 -17.08 -12.74
N ALA A 195 6.46 -15.96 -13.43
CA ALA A 195 6.75 -14.63 -12.86
C ALA A 195 5.91 -14.36 -11.61
N GLN A 196 4.60 -14.65 -11.66
CA GLN A 196 3.73 -14.52 -10.48
C GLN A 196 4.16 -15.44 -9.31
N MET A 197 4.61 -16.65 -9.61
CA MET A 197 5.15 -17.56 -8.60
C MET A 197 6.42 -16.99 -7.95
N HIS A 198 7.31 -16.36 -8.73
CA HIS A 198 8.49 -15.68 -8.20
C HIS A 198 8.10 -14.56 -7.24
N ASP A 199 7.16 -13.69 -7.61
CA ASP A 199 6.67 -12.61 -6.74
C ASP A 199 6.08 -13.15 -5.42
N ILE A 200 5.41 -14.30 -5.46
CA ILE A 200 4.91 -14.98 -4.25
C ILE A 200 6.09 -15.49 -3.42
N ASN A 201 7.11 -16.07 -4.04
CA ASN A 201 8.28 -16.59 -3.35
C ASN A 201 9.12 -15.48 -2.72
N ASP A 202 9.24 -14.31 -3.34
CA ASP A 202 9.89 -13.13 -2.76
C ASP A 202 9.17 -12.67 -1.49
N LYS A 203 7.83 -12.71 -1.51
CA LYS A 203 7.01 -12.43 -0.33
C LYS A 203 7.19 -13.47 0.76
N VAL A 204 7.26 -14.76 0.40
CA VAL A 204 7.55 -15.84 1.33
C VAL A 204 8.92 -15.66 1.97
N LEU A 205 9.93 -15.23 1.20
CA LEU A 205 11.25 -14.93 1.71
C LEU A 205 11.22 -13.76 2.70
N ARG A 206 10.55 -12.65 2.34
CA ARG A 206 10.36 -11.52 3.25
C ARG A 206 9.64 -11.93 4.53
N TYR A 207 8.57 -12.73 4.41
CA TYR A 207 7.86 -13.30 5.54
C TYR A 207 8.78 -14.12 6.44
N ASN A 208 9.62 -14.99 5.86
CA ASN A 208 10.56 -15.82 6.63
C ASN A 208 11.62 -15.02 7.40
N PHE A 209 11.95 -13.81 6.94
CA PHE A 209 12.88 -12.93 7.64
C PHE A 209 12.25 -12.17 8.81
N ILE A 210 10.95 -11.86 8.77
CA ILE A 210 10.29 -11.07 9.81
C ILE A 210 9.56 -11.91 10.87
N VAL A 211 9.43 -13.21 10.63
CA VAL A 211 8.63 -14.11 11.45
C VAL A 211 9.48 -14.79 12.53
N PRO A 212 8.95 -14.94 13.76
CA PRO A 212 9.61 -15.73 14.79
C PRO A 212 9.93 -17.15 14.32
N PHE A 213 11.07 -17.69 14.78
CA PHE A 213 11.52 -19.03 14.42
C PHE A 213 10.41 -20.10 14.63
N GLY A 214 10.31 -21.05 13.71
CA GLY A 214 9.30 -22.12 13.72
C GLY A 214 7.98 -21.81 13.01
N ARG A 215 7.76 -20.57 12.56
CA ARG A 215 6.55 -20.17 11.78
C ARG A 215 6.83 -19.87 10.31
N GLN A 216 8.01 -20.23 9.83
CA GLN A 216 8.46 -20.02 8.45
C GLN A 216 7.68 -20.88 7.44
N MET A 217 7.69 -20.46 6.18
CA MET A 217 6.98 -21.07 5.07
C MET A 217 7.95 -21.51 3.97
N PHE A 218 7.58 -22.58 3.28
CA PHE A 218 8.26 -23.00 2.06
C PHE A 218 7.70 -22.28 0.84
N GLY A 219 8.59 -21.88 -0.07
CA GLY A 219 8.20 -21.33 -1.36
C GLY A 219 7.54 -22.37 -2.27
N LEU A 220 6.82 -21.88 -3.27
CA LEU A 220 6.25 -22.68 -4.35
C LEU A 220 7.35 -23.15 -5.31
N LYS A 221 7.19 -24.38 -5.83
CA LYS A 221 8.03 -24.95 -6.87
C LYS A 221 7.16 -25.34 -8.04
N TRP A 222 7.55 -24.95 -9.25
CA TRP A 222 6.77 -25.15 -10.48
C TRP A 222 6.47 -26.63 -10.72
N GLU A 223 7.51 -27.47 -10.67
CA GLU A 223 7.42 -28.91 -10.96
C GLU A 223 6.47 -29.60 -9.99
N LYS A 224 6.53 -29.22 -8.71
CA LYS A 224 5.67 -29.79 -7.66
C LYS A 224 4.21 -29.40 -7.80
N GLU A 225 3.92 -28.24 -8.38
CA GLU A 225 2.53 -27.80 -8.57
C GLU A 225 1.94 -28.37 -9.87
N ILE A 226 2.75 -28.53 -10.92
CA ILE A 226 2.33 -29.25 -12.15
C ILE A 226 2.07 -30.74 -11.87
N ALA A 227 2.94 -31.41 -11.11
CA ALA A 227 2.77 -32.82 -10.75
C ALA A 227 1.53 -33.10 -9.87
N LYS A 228 0.83 -32.07 -9.36
CA LYS A 228 -0.46 -32.21 -8.66
C LYS A 228 -1.67 -32.12 -9.60
N LEU A 229 -1.46 -31.69 -10.83
CA LEU A 229 -2.48 -31.49 -11.86
C LEU A 229 -2.47 -32.60 -12.93
N GLU A 230 -1.35 -33.32 -13.02
CA GLU A 230 -1.21 -34.60 -13.73
C GLU A 230 -1.83 -35.74 -12.91
#